data_AF-X1KE36-F1
#
_entry.id   AF-X1KE36-F1
#
_cell.length_a   1.000
_cell.length_b   1.000
_cell.length_c   1.000
_cell.angle_alpha   90.00
_cell.angle_beta   90.00
_cell.angle_gamma   90.00
#
_symmetry.space_group_name_H-M   'P 1'
#
loop_
_entity.id
_entity.type
_entity.pdbx_description
1 polymer ?
#
loop_
_entity_poly.entity_id
_entity_poly.type
_entity_poly.pdbx_seq_one_letter_code
_entity_poly.pdbx_strand_id
1 'polypeptide(L)' 'MDELEKRLRQRSSESGADLARRLMKAKEEMESLPLFDYVVTSRQDELKAVVGQVDAIVATEKCRVKPRVVEL' A
#
# COMPACT_ATOMS: atom_id res chain seq x y z
N MET A 1 -7.66 3.55 7.56
CA MET A 1 -6.92 4.54 8.36
C MET A 1 -6.65 4.02 9.78
N ASP A 2 -7.67 3.48 10.45
CA ASP A 2 -7.58 2.99 11.83
C ASP A 2 -6.50 1.92 12.07
N GLU A 3 -6.26 1.03 11.10
CA GLU A 3 -5.22 0.00 11.23
C GLU A 3 -3.79 0.56 11.14
N LEU A 4 -3.56 1.57 10.30
CA LEU A 4 -2.24 2.22 10.18
C LEU A 4 -1.91 3.00 11.46
N GLU A 5 -2.89 3.72 12.00
CA GLU A 5 -2.74 4.44 13.26
C GLU A 5 -2.46 3.49 14.43
N LYS A 6 -3.19 2.37 14.53
CA LYS A 6 -2.95 1.34 15.55
C LYS A 6 -1.53 0.75 15.47
N ARG A 7 -1.05 0.45 14.26
CA ARG A 7 0.31 -0.09 14.04
C ARG A 7 1.40 0.90 14.43
N LEU A 8 1.24 2.17 14.09
CA LEU A 8 2.23 3.19 14.43
C LEU A 8 2.23 3.49 15.93
N ARG A 9 1.06 3.55 16.57
CA ARG A 9 0.94 3.66 18.04
C ARG A 9 1.54 2.46 18.78
N GLN A 10 1.37 1.24 18.26
CA GLN A 10 1.95 0.02 18.86
C GLN A 10 3.49 -0.03 18.78
N ARG A 11 4.11 0.63 17.80
CA ARG A 11 5.56 0.62 17.65
C ARG A 11 6.28 1.56 18.63
N SER A 12 5.57 2.50 19.28
CA SER A 12 6.08 3.45 20.29
C SER A 12 7.42 4.12 19.94
N SER A 13 7.76 4.20 18.65
CA SER A 13 9.08 4.59 18.16
C SER A 13 9.07 5.98 17.50
N GLU A 14 7.92 6.63 17.42
CA GLU A 14 7.74 7.92 16.76
C GLU A 14 7.07 8.91 17.71
N SER A 15 7.51 10.17 17.65
CA SER A 15 6.87 11.26 18.38
C SER A 15 5.44 11.48 17.87
N GLY A 16 4.52 11.96 18.72
CA GLY A 16 3.13 12.22 18.31
C GLY A 16 2.99 13.16 17.11
N ALA A 17 3.96 14.06 16.90
CA ALA A 17 4.01 14.96 15.76
C ALA A 17 4.41 14.26 14.44
N ASP A 18 5.34 13.31 14.50
CA ASP A 18 5.74 12.53 13.32
C ASP A 18 4.65 11.56 12.89
N LEU A 19 3.92 10.99 13.86
CA LEU A 19 2.74 10.16 13.60
C LEU A 19 1.66 10.95 12.82
N ALA A 20 1.32 12.15 13.28
CA ALA A 20 0.34 13.00 12.62
C ALA A 20 0.79 13.37 11.20
N ARG A 21 2.08 13.70 11.01
CA ARG A 21 2.65 13.99 9.69
C ARG A 21 2.54 12.78 8.75
N ARG A 22 2.85 11.57 9.23
CA ARG A 22 2.72 10.34 8.42
C ARG A 22 1.28 10.03 8.04
N LEU A 23 0.32 10.23 8.95
CA LEU A 23 -1.10 10.00 8.67
C LEU A 23 -1.66 11.01 7.66
N MET A 24 -1.27 12.29 7.77
CA MET A 24 -1.64 13.31 6.77
C MET A 24 -1.07 12.96 5.40
N LYS A 25 0.23 12.64 5.33
CA LYS A 25 0.86 12.25 4.07
C LYS A 25 0.24 10.99 3.46
N ALA A 26 -0.07 9.99 4.26
CA ALA A 26 -0.78 8.79 3.79
C ALA A 26 -2.17 9.15 3.22
N LYS A 27 -2.87 10.12 3.80
CA LYS A 27 -4.16 10.60 3.27
C LYS A 27 -3.99 11.29 1.91
N GLU A 28 -2.99 12.16 1.77
CA GLU A 28 -2.66 12.82 0.50
C GLU A 28 -2.26 11.78 -0.57
N GLU A 29 -1.46 10.77 -0.20
CA GLU A 29 -1.09 9.68 -1.10
C GLU A 29 -2.31 8.85 -1.53
N MET A 30 -3.31 8.67 -0.66
CA MET A 30 -4.57 8.01 -1.01
C MET A 30 -5.40 8.79 -2.03
N GLU A 31 -5.28 10.13 -2.11
CA GLU A 31 -5.94 10.92 -3.16
C GLU A 31 -5.37 10.61 -4.55
N SER A 32 -4.13 10.10 -4.61
CA SER A 32 -3.48 9.66 -5.83
C SER A 32 -3.86 8.22 -6.25
N LEU A 33 -4.74 7.53 -5.51
CA LEU A 33 -5.22 6.18 -5.85
C LEU A 33 -5.70 6.03 -7.31
N PRO A 34 -6.41 7.00 -7.92
CA PRO A 34 -6.85 6.89 -9.31
C PRO A 34 -5.71 6.80 -10.34
N LEU A 35 -4.47 7.11 -9.95
CA LEU A 35 -3.28 7.00 -10.82
C LEU A 35 -2.74 5.57 -10.90
N PHE A 36 -3.21 4.66 -10.04
CA PHE A 36 -2.69 3.30 -9.95
C PHE A 36 -3.69 2.29 -10.52
N ASP A 37 -3.17 1.28 -11.21
CA ASP A 37 -3.98 0.23 -11.84
C ASP A 37 -4.45 -0.86 -10.85
N TYR A 38 -3.73 -1.01 -9.73
CA TYR A 38 -4.00 -2.04 -8.72
C TYR A 38 -3.87 -1.45 -7.33
N VAL A 39 -4.73 -1.92 -6.42
CA VAL A 39 -4.65 -1.60 -4.98
C VAL A 39 -4.41 -2.89 -4.20
N VAL A 40 -3.46 -2.84 -3.27
CA VAL A 40 -3.14 -3.95 -2.36
C VAL A 40 -3.34 -3.47 -0.94
N THR A 41 -4.20 -4.15 -0.17
CA THR A 41 -4.49 -3.77 1.22
C THR A 41 -3.65 -4.61 2.17
N SER A 42 -2.73 -3.97 2.90
CA SER A 42 -1.93 -4.64 3.93
C SER A 42 -2.59 -4.56 5.30
N ARG A 43 -3.33 -5.62 5.66
CA ARG A 43 -3.83 -5.83 7.02
C ARG A 43 -2.71 -6.29 7.95
N GLN A 44 -2.90 -6.06 9.24
CA GLN A 44 -1.95 -6.51 10.26
C GLN A 44 -1.89 -8.04 10.30
N ASP A 45 -0.69 -8.60 10.46
CA ASP A 45 -0.38 -10.05 10.49
C ASP A 45 -0.69 -10.85 9.21
N GLU A 46 -1.19 -10.21 8.16
CA GLU A 46 -1.50 -10.85 6.87
C GLU A 46 -0.39 -10.66 5.81
N LEU A 47 0.88 -10.58 6.22
CA LEU A 47 2.00 -10.31 5.29
C LEU A 47 2.08 -11.32 4.14
N LYS A 48 1.86 -12.60 4.42
CA LYS A 48 1.87 -13.65 3.38
C LYS A 48 0.78 -13.44 2.33
N ALA A 49 -0.40 -12.97 2.75
CA ALA A 49 -1.50 -12.71 1.83
C ALA A 49 -1.18 -11.52 0.92
N VAL A 50 -0.57 -10.46 1.47
CA VAL A 50 -0.12 -9.29 0.71
C VAL A 50 0.92 -9.68 -0.34
N VAL A 51 1.92 -10.47 0.03
CA VAL A 51 2.94 -10.96 -0.91
C VAL A 51 2.28 -11.78 -2.03
N GLY A 52 1.38 -12.70 -1.68
CA GLY A 52 0.66 -13.50 -2.67
C GLY A 52 -0.20 -12.66 -3.63
N GLN A 53 -0.82 -11.57 -3.16
CA GLN A 53 -1.56 -10.64 -4.01
C GLN A 53 -0.63 -9.93 -5.00
N VAL A 54 0.54 -9.49 -4.55
CA VAL A 54 1.54 -8.85 -5.43
C VAL A 54 2.04 -9.83 -6.48
N ASP A 55 2.38 -11.06 -6.09
CA ASP A 55 2.83 -12.11 -7.01
C ASP A 55 1.74 -12.44 -8.06
N ALA A 56 0.48 -12.49 -7.64
CA ALA A 56 -0.65 -12.72 -8.53
C ALA A 56 -0.85 -11.59 -9.55
N ILE A 57 -0.68 -10.32 -9.13
CA ILE A 57 -0.75 -9.16 -10.04
C ILE A 57 0.37 -9.26 -11.08
N VAL A 58 1.60 -9.52 -10.66
CA VAL A 58 2.76 -9.67 -11.56
C VAL A 58 2.54 -10.83 -12.54
N ALA A 59 2.05 -11.97 -12.06
CA ALA A 59 1.73 -13.12 -12.92
C ALA A 59 0.63 -12.79 -13.94
N THR A 60 -0.41 -12.08 -13.52
CA THR A 60 -1.52 -11.66 -14.39
C THR A 60 -1.02 -10.73 -15.49
N GLU A 61 -0.22 -9.72 -15.14
CA GLU A 61 0.31 -8.77 -16.12
C GLU A 61 1.27 -9.43 -17.12
N LYS A 62 2.04 -10.44 -16.69
CA LYS A 62 2.88 -11.25 -17.60
C LYS A 62 2.08 -12.13 -18.56
N CYS A 63 0.88 -12.56 -18.18
CA CYS A 63 0.00 -13.38 -19.01
C CYS A 63 -0.88 -12.57 -19.98
N ARG A 64 -0.77 -11.23 -19.96
CA ARG A 64 -1.64 -10.35 -20.73
C ARG A 64 -1.30 -10.41 -22.23
N VAL A 65 -2.30 -10.73 -23.06
CA VAL A 65 -2.15 -10.82 -24.55
C VAL A 65 -1.63 -9.52 -25.17
N LYS A 66 -1.99 -8.38 -24.58
CA LYS A 66 -1.45 -7.06 -24.93
C LYS A 66 -0.76 -6.49 -23.69
N PRO A 67 0.56 -6.67 -23.54
CA PRO A 67 1.31 -6.17 -22.39
C PRO A 67 1.16 -4.66 -22.26
N ARG A 68 1.07 -4.15 -21.04
CA ARG A 68 1.23 -2.71 -20.80
C ARG A 68 2.70 -2.36 -20.93
N VAL A 69 3.01 -1.38 -21.76
CA VAL A 69 4.34 -0.78 -21.84
C VAL A 69 4.30 0.48 -20.99
N VAL A 70 5.15 0.52 -19.96
CA VAL A 70 5.32 1.69 -19.10
C VAL A 70 6.63 2.34 -19.50
N GLU A 71 6.58 3.61 -19.92
CA GLU A 71 7.77 4.44 -20.14
C GLU A 71 8.08 5.19 -18.84
N LEU A 72 9.34 5.13 -18.41
CA LEU A 72 9.86 5.73 -17.17
C LEU A 72 10.38 7.15 -17.42
#